data_AF-A0A2J7RLT9-F1
#
_entry.id   AF-A0A2J7RLT9-F1
#
_cell.length_a   1.000
_cell.length_b   1.000
_cell.length_c   1.000
_cell.angle_alpha   90.00
_cell.angle_beta   90.00
_cell.angle_gamma   90.00
#
_symmetry.space_group_name_H-M   'P 1'
#
loop_
_entity.id
_entity.type
_entity.pdbx_description
1 polymer ?
#
loop_
_entity_poly.entity_id
_entity_poly.type
_entity_poly.pdbx_seq_one_letter_code
_entity_poly.pdbx_strand_id
1 'polypeptide(L)'
;MLERIVAWVLNNYLGNYVENLNTAQLSVALLQGEVELENLPLKKDALRHMGLPIQVCSGYVGKVKLQIPVPQIRSAPWVIIIEQLCLVTGPVKLAEWDEEAEERAAQEYKLSLLDAMEVRWRAEVESAQTSSYYATSYSSWLSFGTSLIANIIENLQLKIKDVHIRYEDDVTVPGQAFALGVTVESLTAQSCDDNWMPRFVGWDSGNTSFKLMELSTF
;
A
#
# COMPACT_ATOMS: atom_id res chain seq x y z
N MET A 1 17.09 -13.05 4.21
CA MET A 1 17.12 -11.55 4.26
C MET A 1 16.14 -10.94 3.27
N LEU A 2 16.18 -11.33 1.99
CA LEU A 2 15.21 -10.89 0.98
C LEU A 2 13.77 -11.16 1.39
N GLU A 3 13.49 -12.35 1.90
CA GLU A 3 12.16 -12.74 2.38
C GLU A 3 11.60 -11.77 3.43
N ARG A 4 12.45 -11.24 4.32
CA ARG A 4 12.05 -10.27 5.34
C ARG A 4 11.72 -8.90 4.74
N ILE A 5 12.48 -8.47 3.73
CA ILE A 5 12.20 -7.22 2.99
C ILE A 5 10.88 -7.36 2.25
N VAL A 6 10.66 -8.48 1.56
CA VAL A 6 9.44 -8.70 0.79
C VAL A 6 8.22 -8.80 1.69
N ALA A 7 8.31 -9.55 2.78
CA ALA A 7 7.24 -9.60 3.78
C ALA A 7 6.94 -8.21 4.36
N TRP A 8 7.98 -7.40 4.61
CA TRP A 8 7.79 -6.02 5.04
C TRP A 8 7.09 -5.16 3.99
N VAL A 9 7.53 -5.19 2.71
CA VAL A 9 6.89 -4.45 1.61
C VAL A 9 5.43 -4.87 1.45
N LEU A 10 5.14 -6.16 1.42
CA LEU A 10 3.77 -6.67 1.28
C LEU A 10 2.90 -6.28 2.49
N ASN A 11 3.41 -6.40 3.70
CA ASN A 11 2.66 -5.98 4.89
C ASN A 11 2.42 -4.46 4.93
N ASN A 12 3.41 -3.66 4.53
CA ASN A 12 3.30 -2.20 4.54
C ASN A 12 2.34 -1.67 3.46
N TYR A 13 2.34 -2.27 2.25
CA TYR A 13 1.54 -1.78 1.12
C TYR A 13 0.21 -2.51 0.93
N LEU A 14 0.10 -3.80 1.29
CA LEU A 14 -1.14 -4.59 1.13
C LEU A 14 -1.78 -4.94 2.48
N GLY A 15 -1.00 -5.03 3.55
CA GLY A 15 -1.47 -5.48 4.88
C GLY A 15 -2.59 -4.63 5.46
N ASN A 16 -2.66 -3.33 5.12
CA ASN A 16 -3.73 -2.44 5.57
C ASN A 16 -5.03 -2.60 4.78
N TYR A 17 -4.97 -3.19 3.58
CA TYR A 17 -6.12 -3.28 2.67
C TYR A 17 -6.71 -4.68 2.55
N VAL A 18 -5.89 -5.73 2.76
CA VAL A 18 -6.25 -7.12 2.52
C VAL A 18 -6.29 -7.93 3.82
N GLU A 19 -7.27 -8.82 3.95
CA GLU A 19 -7.35 -9.76 5.08
C GLU A 19 -6.50 -11.02 4.83
N ASN A 20 -6.05 -11.66 5.92
CA ASN A 20 -5.43 -12.99 5.89
C ASN A 20 -4.21 -13.14 4.95
N LEU A 21 -3.37 -12.10 4.87
CA LEU A 21 -2.06 -12.18 4.21
C LEU A 21 -1.18 -13.23 4.91
N ASN A 22 -1.18 -14.46 4.40
CA ASN A 22 -0.39 -15.54 4.96
C ASN A 22 1.05 -15.45 4.47
N THR A 23 1.88 -14.72 5.21
CA THR A 23 3.28 -14.51 4.88
C THR A 23 4.14 -15.78 4.88
N ALA A 24 3.64 -16.89 5.45
CA ALA A 24 4.38 -18.16 5.50
C ALA A 24 4.32 -18.92 4.15
N GLN A 25 3.26 -18.75 3.36
CA GLN A 25 3.14 -19.37 2.03
C GLN A 25 3.99 -18.65 0.97
N LEU A 26 4.33 -17.39 1.22
CA LEU A 26 5.19 -16.56 0.36
C LEU A 26 6.62 -17.08 0.25
N SER A 27 7.14 -17.72 1.31
CA SER A 27 8.51 -18.22 1.41
C SER A 27 8.93 -19.15 0.27
N VAL A 28 7.99 -19.93 -0.27
CA VAL A 28 8.27 -20.91 -1.34
C VAL A 28 8.39 -20.22 -2.71
N ALA A 29 7.59 -19.19 -2.97
CA ALA A 29 7.60 -18.44 -4.24
C ALA A 29 8.80 -17.47 -4.35
N LEU A 30 9.26 -16.97 -3.20
CA LEU A 30 10.39 -16.03 -3.09
C LEU A 30 11.72 -16.54 -3.67
N LEU A 31 11.94 -17.85 -3.70
CA LEU A 31 13.14 -18.45 -4.29
C LEU A 31 13.22 -18.26 -5.82
N GLN A 32 12.08 -18.07 -6.49
CA GLN A 32 12.01 -17.87 -7.93
C GLN A 32 11.94 -16.38 -8.34
N GLY A 33 11.88 -15.46 -7.37
CA GLY A 33 11.83 -14.02 -7.63
C GLY A 33 10.44 -13.50 -8.05
N GLU A 34 9.41 -14.33 -7.98
CA GLU A 34 8.04 -13.95 -8.26
C GLU A 34 7.13 -14.44 -7.13
N VAL A 35 6.29 -13.54 -6.63
CA VAL A 35 5.31 -13.83 -5.60
C VAL A 35 3.93 -13.62 -6.20
N GLU A 36 3.05 -14.58 -6.03
CA GLU A 36 1.69 -14.53 -6.54
C GLU A 36 0.70 -14.84 -5.41
N LEU A 37 -0.30 -13.97 -5.27
CA LEU A 37 -1.40 -14.10 -4.34
C LEU A 37 -2.70 -14.01 -5.12
N GLU A 38 -3.66 -14.87 -4.82
CA GLU A 38 -4.94 -14.92 -5.52
C GLU A 38 -6.09 -14.83 -4.52
N ASN A 39 -7.22 -14.29 -4.98
CA ASN A 39 -8.49 -14.20 -4.24
C ASN A 39 -8.32 -13.58 -2.85
N LEU A 40 -7.76 -12.38 -2.82
CA LEU A 40 -7.49 -11.66 -1.58
C LEU A 40 -8.71 -10.82 -1.18
N PRO A 41 -9.41 -11.16 -0.09
CA PRO A 41 -10.53 -10.35 0.40
C PRO A 41 -10.04 -9.01 0.93
N LEU A 42 -10.79 -7.94 0.63
CA LEU A 42 -10.51 -6.61 1.14
C LEU A 42 -11.10 -6.42 2.53
N LYS A 43 -10.35 -5.74 3.40
CA LYS A 43 -10.80 -5.35 4.74
C LYS A 43 -11.98 -4.38 4.64
N LYS A 44 -12.95 -4.54 5.53
CA LYS A 44 -14.07 -3.57 5.69
C LYS A 44 -13.58 -2.13 5.91
N ASP A 45 -12.46 -2.02 6.60
CA ASP A 45 -11.86 -0.75 7.01
C ASP A 45 -10.79 -0.23 6.05
N ALA A 46 -10.59 -0.88 4.90
CA ALA A 46 -9.54 -0.57 3.93
C ALA A 46 -9.56 0.91 3.46
N LEU A 47 -10.73 1.54 3.44
CA LEU A 47 -10.91 2.93 3.03
C LEU A 47 -10.94 3.94 4.19
N ARG A 48 -10.91 3.50 5.46
CA ARG A 48 -11.00 4.41 6.62
C ARG A 48 -9.85 5.43 6.65
N HIS A 49 -8.65 5.01 6.25
CA HIS A 49 -7.49 5.90 6.18
C HIS A 49 -7.66 7.08 5.20
N MET A 50 -8.58 6.98 4.24
CA MET A 50 -8.89 8.09 3.33
C MET A 50 -9.76 9.17 3.98
N GLY A 51 -10.26 8.95 5.21
CA GLY A 51 -11.12 9.89 5.92
C GLY A 51 -12.51 10.06 5.29
N LEU A 52 -12.93 9.11 4.45
CA LEU A 52 -14.23 9.13 3.79
C LEU A 52 -15.28 8.39 4.65
N PRO A 53 -16.53 8.89 4.76
CA PRO A 53 -17.60 8.24 5.52
C PRO A 53 -18.23 7.08 4.73
N ILE A 54 -17.40 6.18 4.21
CA ILE A 54 -17.80 5.01 3.43
C ILE A 54 -17.16 3.76 4.02
N GLN A 55 -17.93 2.66 3.99
CA GLN A 55 -17.45 1.34 4.39
C GLN A 55 -17.35 0.41 3.18
N VAL A 56 -16.42 -0.53 3.24
CA VAL A 56 -16.35 -1.61 2.24
C VAL A 56 -17.39 -2.66 2.62
N CYS A 57 -18.43 -2.79 1.80
CA CYS A 57 -19.48 -3.80 1.99
C CYS A 57 -18.99 -5.17 1.52
N SER A 58 -18.33 -5.21 0.36
CA SER A 58 -17.73 -6.41 -0.22
C SER A 58 -16.64 -6.00 -1.18
N GLY A 59 -15.52 -6.72 -1.18
CA GLY A 59 -14.45 -6.44 -2.12
C GLY A 59 -13.41 -7.54 -2.13
N TYR A 60 -12.79 -7.72 -3.29
CA TYR A 60 -11.71 -8.68 -3.45
C TYR A 60 -10.73 -8.18 -4.50
N VAL A 61 -9.52 -8.69 -4.39
CA VAL A 61 -8.49 -8.58 -5.41
C VAL A 61 -8.30 -9.97 -6.00
N GLY A 62 -8.59 -10.11 -7.29
CA GLY A 62 -8.46 -11.41 -7.97
C GLY A 62 -7.04 -11.92 -7.92
N LYS A 63 -6.06 -11.05 -8.24
CA LYS A 63 -4.66 -11.44 -8.28
C LYS A 63 -3.71 -10.31 -7.92
N VAL A 64 -2.68 -10.62 -7.14
CA VAL A 64 -1.56 -9.73 -6.86
C VAL A 64 -0.26 -10.46 -7.17
N LYS A 65 0.53 -9.91 -8.09
CA LYS A 65 1.87 -10.39 -8.42
C LYS A 65 2.90 -9.38 -7.97
N LEU A 66 3.95 -9.83 -7.31
CA LEU A 66 5.13 -9.04 -7.00
C LEU A 66 6.33 -9.66 -7.72
N GLN A 67 6.88 -8.91 -8.67
CA GLN A 67 8.04 -9.31 -9.46
C GLN A 67 9.28 -8.64 -8.88
N ILE A 68 10.21 -9.48 -8.44
CA ILE A 68 11.45 -9.06 -7.79
C ILE A 68 12.60 -9.41 -8.73
N PRO A 69 13.37 -8.43 -9.21
CA PRO A 69 14.55 -8.70 -10.02
C PRO A 69 15.68 -9.21 -9.12
N VAL A 70 15.60 -10.45 -8.64
CA VAL A 70 16.61 -11.09 -7.76
C VAL A 70 18.05 -10.91 -8.26
N PRO A 71 18.40 -11.13 -9.55
CA PRO A 71 19.77 -10.91 -10.02
C PRO A 71 20.19 -9.42 -10.08
N GLN A 72 19.24 -8.48 -10.05
CA GLN A 72 19.46 -7.05 -10.28
C GLN A 72 18.70 -6.18 -9.26
N ILE A 73 18.64 -6.62 -8.00
CA ILE A 73 17.78 -6.03 -6.96
C ILE A 73 18.07 -4.54 -6.67
N ARG A 74 19.28 -4.07 -7.01
CA ARG A 74 19.73 -2.68 -6.85
C ARG A 74 19.62 -1.83 -8.10
N SER A 75 19.41 -2.42 -9.26
CA SER A 75 19.53 -1.76 -10.57
C SER A 75 18.29 -1.94 -11.45
N ALA A 76 17.28 -2.64 -10.94
CA ALA A 76 16.00 -2.85 -11.62
C ALA A 76 14.84 -2.61 -10.65
N PRO A 77 13.73 -2.03 -11.14
CA PRO A 77 12.57 -1.71 -10.32
C PRO A 77 11.80 -2.97 -9.93
N TRP A 78 11.17 -2.93 -8.76
CA TRP A 78 10.22 -3.96 -8.35
C TRP A 78 8.85 -3.61 -8.95
N VAL A 79 8.13 -4.61 -9.44
CA VAL A 79 6.83 -4.39 -10.09
C VAL A 79 5.74 -5.09 -9.29
N ILE A 80 4.77 -4.33 -8.81
CA ILE A 80 3.53 -4.84 -8.22
C ILE A 80 2.45 -4.77 -9.28
N ILE A 81 1.84 -5.92 -9.58
CA ILE A 81 0.74 -6.05 -10.52
C ILE A 81 -0.49 -6.48 -9.74
N ILE A 82 -1.56 -5.70 -9.82
CA ILE A 82 -2.85 -5.98 -9.22
C ILE A 82 -3.84 -6.17 -10.37
N GLU A 83 -4.52 -7.31 -10.42
CA GLU A 83 -5.51 -7.62 -11.45
C GLU A 83 -6.86 -7.90 -10.78
N GLN A 84 -7.93 -7.39 -11.40
CA GLN A 84 -9.32 -7.58 -10.96
C GLN A 84 -9.56 -7.04 -9.54
N LEU A 85 -9.44 -5.71 -9.40
CA LEU A 85 -9.80 -5.03 -8.16
C LEU A 85 -11.29 -4.71 -8.18
N CYS A 86 -12.10 -5.51 -7.49
CA CYS A 86 -13.54 -5.30 -7.37
C CYS A 86 -13.89 -4.81 -5.96
N LEU A 87 -14.58 -3.68 -5.89
CA LEU A 87 -14.94 -3.06 -4.62
C LEU A 87 -16.38 -2.56 -4.66
N VAL A 88 -17.17 -2.96 -3.67
CA VAL A 88 -18.50 -2.43 -3.39
C VAL A 88 -18.45 -1.69 -2.07
N THR A 89 -18.67 -0.38 -2.11
CA THR A 89 -18.71 0.51 -0.96
C THR A 89 -20.13 0.99 -0.72
N GLY A 90 -20.40 1.42 0.51
CA GLY A 90 -21.66 2.05 0.86
C GLY A 90 -21.51 3.02 2.02
N PRO A 91 -22.58 3.74 2.38
CA PRO A 91 -22.56 4.60 3.56
C PRO A 91 -22.34 3.77 4.83
N VAL A 92 -21.67 4.37 5.82
CA VAL A 92 -21.52 3.74 7.13
C VAL A 92 -22.90 3.61 7.79
N LYS A 93 -23.32 2.38 8.07
CA LYS A 93 -24.63 2.12 8.69
C LYS A 93 -24.52 2.31 10.21
N LEU A 94 -25.05 3.42 10.72
CA LEU A 94 -25.08 3.73 12.16
C LEU A 94 -25.78 2.65 13.01
N ALA A 95 -26.61 1.79 12.40
CA ALA A 95 -27.27 0.69 13.08
C ALA A 95 -26.32 -0.47 13.45
N GLU A 96 -25.19 -0.61 12.76
CA GLU A 96 -24.15 -1.62 13.02
C GLU A 96 -22.95 -1.02 13.79
N TRP A 97 -23.14 0.16 14.38
CA TRP A 97 -22.09 0.90 15.08
C TRP A 97 -21.69 0.20 16.38
N ASP A 98 -20.45 -0.30 16.42
CA ASP A 98 -19.81 -0.80 17.63
C ASP A 98 -18.95 0.31 18.24
N GLU A 99 -19.38 0.84 19.38
CA GLU A 99 -18.72 1.94 20.09
C GLU A 99 -17.28 1.58 20.49
N GLU A 100 -17.04 0.33 20.93
CA GLU A 100 -15.70 -0.09 21.33
C GLU A 100 -14.77 -0.24 20.12
N ALA A 101 -15.27 -0.79 19.01
CA ALA A 101 -14.48 -0.92 17.79
C ALA A 101 -14.12 0.47 17.22
N GLU A 102 -15.05 1.41 17.26
CA GLU A 102 -14.79 2.77 16.80
C GLU A 102 -13.82 3.51 17.72
N GLU A 103 -13.94 3.37 19.04
CA GLU A 103 -13.02 4.00 19.98
C GLU A 103 -11.58 3.47 19.80
N ARG A 104 -11.44 2.15 19.58
CA ARG A 104 -10.15 1.53 19.22
C ARG A 104 -9.62 2.07 17.90
N ALA A 105 -10.45 2.18 16.87
CA ALA A 105 -10.04 2.71 15.57
C ALA A 105 -9.63 4.20 15.66
N ALA A 106 -10.37 5.01 16.43
CA ALA A 106 -10.05 6.41 16.68
C ALA A 106 -8.76 6.57 17.48
N GLN A 107 -8.52 5.68 18.46
CA GLN A 107 -7.27 5.63 19.22
C GLN A 107 -6.09 5.23 18.32
N GLU A 108 -6.26 4.21 17.49
CA GLU A 108 -5.24 3.75 16.53
C GLU A 108 -4.93 4.86 15.51
N TYR A 109 -5.94 5.57 15.01
CA TYR A 109 -5.74 6.74 14.15
C TYR A 109 -4.93 7.84 14.85
N LYS A 110 -5.28 8.21 16.09
CA LYS A 110 -4.51 9.19 16.88
C LYS A 110 -3.07 8.75 17.09
N LEU A 111 -2.85 7.48 17.42
CA LEU A 111 -1.51 6.91 17.59
C LEU A 111 -0.73 6.93 16.28
N SER A 112 -1.35 6.59 15.15
CA SER A 112 -0.69 6.64 13.83
C SER A 112 -0.25 8.05 13.44
N LEU A 113 -1.05 9.06 13.79
CA LEU A 113 -0.69 10.47 13.58
C LEU A 113 0.48 10.88 14.47
N LEU A 114 0.47 10.48 15.75
CA LEU A 114 1.57 10.74 16.68
C LEU A 114 2.86 10.09 16.21
N ASP A 115 2.80 8.82 15.76
CA ASP A 115 3.96 8.10 15.25
C ASP A 115 4.52 8.76 13.99
N ALA A 116 3.66 9.19 13.06
CA ALA A 116 4.09 9.93 11.86
C ALA A 116 4.76 11.27 12.21
N MET A 117 4.23 12.01 13.20
CA MET A 117 4.84 13.24 13.69
C MET A 117 6.17 12.98 14.40
N GLU A 118 6.23 11.93 15.20
CA GLU A 118 7.43 11.53 15.93
C GLU A 118 8.54 11.08 14.97
N VAL A 119 8.23 10.32 13.91
CA VAL A 119 9.19 9.95 12.87
C VAL A 119 9.77 11.20 12.18
N ARG A 120 8.93 12.19 11.85
CA ARG A 120 9.39 13.45 11.25
C ARG A 120 10.27 14.25 12.22
N TRP A 121 9.83 14.40 13.46
CA TRP A 121 10.58 15.10 14.49
C TRP A 121 11.92 14.43 14.79
N ARG A 122 11.95 13.09 14.86
CA ARG A 122 13.19 12.31 15.03
C ARG A 122 14.10 12.43 13.82
N ALA A 123 13.59 12.46 12.58
CA ALA A 123 14.42 12.72 11.40
C ALA A 123 15.06 14.12 11.42
N GLU A 124 14.37 15.13 11.95
CA GLU A 124 14.90 16.48 12.14
C GLU A 124 15.93 16.54 13.30
N VAL A 125 15.67 15.87 14.42
CA VAL A 125 16.51 15.93 15.64
C VAL A 125 17.71 14.96 15.60
N GLU A 126 17.57 13.76 15.06
CA GLU A 126 18.68 12.78 14.89
C GLU A 126 19.68 13.19 13.82
N SER A 127 19.35 14.14 12.94
CA SER A 127 20.33 14.78 12.07
C SER A 127 21.44 15.51 12.87
N ALA A 128 21.25 15.75 14.18
CA ALA A 128 22.18 16.46 15.04
C ALA A 128 22.95 15.59 16.06
N GLN A 129 22.45 14.45 16.56
CA GLN A 129 23.17 13.66 17.59
C GLN A 129 22.94 12.14 17.52
N THR A 130 24.06 11.43 17.44
CA THR A 130 24.27 9.98 17.36
C THR A 130 23.71 9.18 18.56
N SER A 131 23.04 8.07 18.23
CA SER A 131 22.89 6.82 19.02
C SER A 131 22.08 6.86 20.33
N SER A 132 20.84 6.33 20.27
CA SER A 132 20.00 6.01 21.42
C SER A 132 19.59 4.52 21.48
N TYR A 133 19.63 3.98 22.70
CA TYR A 133 19.47 2.58 23.12
C TYR A 133 18.10 1.93 22.75
N TYR A 134 17.11 2.74 22.35
CA TYR A 134 15.79 2.28 21.91
C TYR A 134 15.74 1.81 20.45
N ALA A 135 16.85 1.94 19.71
CA ALA A 135 17.02 1.45 18.36
C ALA A 135 17.06 -0.11 18.24
N THR A 136 16.68 -0.85 19.27
CA THR A 136 16.89 -2.30 19.30
C THR A 136 15.67 -3.10 18.82
N SER A 137 14.46 -2.56 18.91
CA SER A 137 13.23 -3.36 18.68
C SER A 137 12.76 -3.35 17.22
N TYR A 138 12.89 -2.21 16.52
CA TYR A 138 12.54 -2.09 15.09
C TYR A 138 13.77 -1.93 14.18
N SER A 139 14.87 -1.39 14.68
CA SER A 139 15.94 -0.79 13.84
C SER A 139 17.22 -1.60 13.65
N SER A 140 17.38 -2.78 14.27
CA SER A 140 18.64 -3.53 14.13
C SER A 140 18.92 -4.03 12.70
N TRP A 141 17.89 -4.33 11.90
CA TRP A 141 18.04 -4.70 10.48
C TRP A 141 17.66 -3.58 9.51
N LEU A 142 16.75 -2.69 9.91
CA LEU A 142 16.37 -1.50 9.15
C LEU A 142 17.56 -0.54 9.01
N SER A 143 18.41 -0.37 10.04
CA SER A 143 19.62 0.48 9.99
C SER A 143 20.64 0.06 8.91
N PHE A 144 20.81 -1.25 8.67
CA PHE A 144 21.71 -1.77 7.61
C PHE A 144 21.05 -1.85 6.22
N GLY A 145 19.73 -1.67 6.13
CA GLY A 145 18.93 -1.84 4.91
C GLY A 145 18.21 -0.58 4.43
N THR A 146 18.29 0.54 5.15
CA THR A 146 17.56 1.78 4.85
C THR A 146 17.79 2.25 3.42
N SER A 147 19.03 2.24 2.94
CA SER A 147 19.37 2.66 1.57
C SER A 147 18.84 1.72 0.49
N LEU A 148 18.79 0.40 0.77
CA LEU A 148 18.20 -0.58 -0.15
C LEU A 148 16.68 -0.49 -0.17
N ILE A 149 16.06 -0.30 0.99
CA ILE A 149 14.60 -0.16 1.11
C ILE A 149 14.14 1.15 0.49
N ALA A 150 14.86 2.26 0.71
CA ALA A 150 14.59 3.53 0.07
C ALA A 150 14.61 3.40 -1.46
N ASN A 151 15.61 2.71 -2.02
CA ASN A 151 15.68 2.43 -3.46
C ASN A 151 14.52 1.61 -3.99
N ILE A 152 14.15 0.57 -3.25
CA ILE A 152 13.02 -0.28 -3.63
C ILE A 152 11.74 0.55 -3.67
N ILE A 153 11.51 1.41 -2.67
CA ILE A 153 10.32 2.28 -2.58
C ILE A 153 10.33 3.35 -3.70
N GLU A 154 11.47 3.99 -3.91
CA GLU A 154 11.64 5.04 -4.92
C GLU A 154 11.37 4.52 -6.33
N ASN A 155 11.88 3.33 -6.63
CA ASN A 155 11.74 2.67 -7.94
C ASN A 155 10.58 1.66 -8.01
N LEU A 156 9.71 1.61 -7.00
CA LEU A 156 8.56 0.71 -7.01
C LEU A 156 7.59 1.12 -8.12
N GLN A 157 7.31 0.19 -9.02
CA GLN A 157 6.33 0.33 -10.09
C GLN A 157 5.04 -0.39 -9.71
N LEU A 158 3.91 0.26 -9.98
CA LEU A 158 2.59 -0.28 -9.72
C LEU A 158 1.80 -0.36 -11.03
N LYS A 159 1.16 -1.49 -11.27
CA LYS A 159 0.25 -1.72 -12.39
C LYS A 159 -1.04 -2.31 -11.84
N ILE A 160 -2.14 -1.60 -11.99
CA ILE A 160 -3.46 -2.07 -11.61
C ILE A 160 -4.27 -2.24 -12.89
N LYS A 161 -4.96 -3.37 -13.02
CA LYS A 161 -5.83 -3.67 -14.16
C LYS A 161 -7.20 -4.10 -13.68
N ASP A 162 -8.21 -3.81 -14.49
CA ASP A 162 -9.60 -4.21 -14.27
C ASP A 162 -10.09 -3.75 -12.89
N VAL A 163 -10.10 -2.44 -12.67
CA VAL A 163 -10.64 -1.84 -11.45
C VAL A 163 -12.12 -1.57 -11.65
N HIS A 164 -12.93 -2.07 -10.73
CA HIS A 164 -14.36 -1.80 -10.67
C HIS A 164 -14.72 -1.38 -9.25
N ILE A 165 -15.00 -0.10 -9.07
CA ILE A 165 -15.43 0.48 -7.80
C ILE A 165 -16.90 0.85 -7.95
N ARG A 166 -17.75 0.30 -7.09
CA ARG A 166 -19.19 0.56 -7.06
C ARG A 166 -19.58 1.08 -5.69
N TYR A 167 -20.24 2.22 -5.65
CA TYR A 167 -20.87 2.77 -4.46
C TYR A 167 -22.36 2.47 -4.50
N GLU A 168 -22.89 1.85 -3.46
CA GLU A 168 -24.32 1.58 -3.28
C GLU A 168 -24.82 2.33 -2.06
N ASP A 169 -25.93 3.07 -2.22
CA ASP A 169 -26.52 3.86 -1.16
C ASP A 169 -28.03 3.60 -1.09
N ASP A 170 -28.44 3.03 0.04
CA ASP A 170 -29.82 2.75 0.42
C ASP A 170 -30.29 3.62 1.61
N VAL A 171 -29.45 4.53 2.11
CA VAL A 171 -29.68 5.27 3.36
C VAL A 171 -29.91 6.76 3.11
N THR A 172 -29.15 7.39 2.22
CA THR A 172 -29.16 8.85 2.06
C THR A 172 -30.49 9.38 1.52
N VAL A 173 -31.19 8.62 0.66
CA VAL A 173 -32.50 9.00 0.12
C VAL A 173 -33.56 8.00 0.60
N PRO A 174 -34.43 8.37 1.56
CA PRO A 174 -35.47 7.48 2.04
C PRO A 174 -36.39 6.99 0.92
N GLY A 175 -36.48 5.67 0.75
CA GLY A 175 -37.36 5.03 -0.25
C GLY A 175 -36.76 4.90 -1.65
N GLN A 176 -35.50 5.29 -1.87
CA GLN A 176 -34.81 5.12 -3.15
C GLN A 176 -33.36 4.67 -2.94
N ALA A 177 -33.04 3.48 -3.44
CA ALA A 177 -31.65 3.02 -3.54
C ALA A 177 -31.04 3.49 -4.87
N PHE A 178 -29.79 3.93 -4.83
CA PHE A 178 -29.01 4.24 -6.03
C PHE A 178 -27.62 3.60 -5.96
N ALA A 179 -27.02 3.45 -7.14
CA ALA A 179 -25.66 2.97 -7.24
C ALA A 179 -24.89 3.78 -8.28
N LEU A 180 -23.65 4.09 -7.95
CA LEU A 180 -22.69 4.76 -8.81
C LEU A 180 -21.48 3.85 -8.95
N GLY A 181 -20.76 3.95 -10.06
CA GLY A 181 -19.57 3.14 -10.24
C GLY A 181 -18.57 3.79 -11.18
N VAL A 182 -17.31 3.45 -10.95
CA VAL A 182 -16.18 3.84 -11.78
C VAL A 182 -15.46 2.56 -12.18
N THR A 183 -15.22 2.43 -13.47
CA THR A 183 -14.39 1.38 -14.05
C THR A 183 -13.11 2.01 -14.55
N VAL A 184 -11.96 1.43 -14.20
CA VAL A 184 -10.67 1.80 -14.79
C VAL A 184 -10.08 0.56 -15.42
N GLU A 185 -9.79 0.63 -16.72
CA GLU A 185 -9.19 -0.49 -17.45
C GLU A 185 -7.78 -0.77 -16.94
N SER A 186 -6.95 0.27 -16.86
CA SER A 186 -5.64 0.16 -16.23
C SER A 186 -5.14 1.47 -15.64
N LEU A 187 -4.39 1.34 -14.55
CA LEU A 187 -3.62 2.40 -13.92
C LEU A 187 -2.18 1.92 -13.81
N THR A 188 -1.23 2.71 -14.32
CA THR A 188 0.18 2.43 -14.12
C THR A 188 0.85 3.61 -13.43
N ALA A 189 1.74 3.32 -12.48
CA ALA A 189 2.58 4.31 -11.83
C ALA A 189 4.02 3.82 -11.87
N GLN A 190 4.90 4.59 -12.49
CA GLN A 190 6.28 4.21 -12.75
C GLN A 190 7.22 5.37 -12.43
N SER A 191 8.42 5.06 -11.94
CA SER A 191 9.46 6.06 -11.75
C SER A 191 10.02 6.52 -13.11
N CYS A 192 10.28 7.81 -13.24
CA CYS A 192 10.75 8.43 -14.47
C CYS A 192 11.90 9.40 -14.21
N ASP A 193 12.60 9.77 -15.27
CA ASP A 193 13.60 10.84 -15.23
C ASP A 193 12.96 12.24 -15.39
N ASP A 194 13.80 13.28 -15.33
CA ASP A 194 13.42 14.70 -15.49
C ASP A 194 12.74 15.01 -16.84
N ASN A 195 12.88 14.10 -17.82
CA ASN A 195 12.24 14.21 -19.14
C ASN A 195 10.95 13.39 -19.24
N TRP A 196 10.41 12.90 -18.12
CA TRP A 196 9.21 12.07 -18.04
C TRP A 196 9.33 10.71 -18.77
N MET A 197 10.56 10.23 -18.97
CA MET A 197 10.79 8.92 -19.58
C MET A 197 10.86 7.84 -18.50
N PRO A 198 10.06 6.76 -18.58
CA PRO A 198 10.11 5.66 -17.61
C PRO A 198 11.50 5.00 -17.59
N ARG A 199 12.17 5.05 -16.43
CA ARG A 199 13.49 4.43 -16.23
C ARG A 199 13.74 4.18 -14.75
N PHE A 200 14.59 3.20 -14.47
CA PHE A 200 15.18 3.08 -13.14
C PHE A 200 16.02 4.33 -12.81
N VAL A 201 15.65 5.00 -11.72
CA VAL A 201 16.32 6.19 -11.21
C VAL A 201 17.36 5.74 -10.19
N GLY A 202 18.63 5.90 -10.53
CA GLY A 202 19.75 5.58 -9.63
C GLY A 202 20.00 6.69 -8.60
N TRP A 203 20.84 6.41 -7.60
CA TRP A 203 21.22 7.34 -6.51
C TRP A 203 21.79 8.70 -6.93
N ASP A 204 22.14 8.89 -8.20
CA ASP A 204 22.79 10.10 -8.70
C ASP A 204 21.81 11.17 -9.21
N SER A 205 20.51 10.93 -9.05
CA SER A 205 19.43 11.69 -9.70
C SER A 205 18.92 12.85 -8.82
N GLY A 206 19.77 13.80 -8.47
CA GLY A 206 19.35 15.08 -7.85
C GLY A 206 18.50 14.96 -6.56
N ASN A 207 17.94 16.08 -6.09
CA ASN A 207 17.14 16.14 -4.86
C ASN A 207 15.63 15.92 -5.11
N THR A 208 15.26 15.38 -6.26
CA THR A 208 13.88 15.34 -6.78
C THR A 208 13.58 13.99 -7.41
N SER A 209 12.48 13.38 -6.99
CA SER A 209 11.97 12.14 -7.55
C SER A 209 10.76 12.41 -8.45
N PHE A 210 10.71 11.76 -9.61
CA PHE A 210 9.60 11.87 -10.55
C PHE A 210 8.87 10.53 -10.66
N LYS A 211 7.54 10.57 -10.57
CA LYS A 211 6.67 9.43 -10.86
C LYS A 211 5.65 9.81 -11.92
N LEU A 212 5.60 9.02 -12.98
CA LEU A 212 4.62 9.12 -14.04
C LEU A 212 3.45 8.20 -13.72
N MET A 213 2.24 8.75 -13.70
CA MET A 213 1.01 7.99 -13.53
C MET A 213 0.16 8.10 -14.80
N GLU A 214 -0.20 6.96 -15.37
CA GLU A 214 -1.02 6.85 -16.57
C GLU A 214 -2.30 6.09 -16.24
N LEU A 215 -3.43 6.67 -16.63
CA LEU A 215 -4.75 6.07 -16.49
C LEU A 215 -5.31 5.80 -17.88
N SER A 216 -5.56 4.54 -18.21
CA SER A 216 -6.24 4.18 -19.46
C SER A 216 -7.72 3.96 -19.18
N THR A 217 -8.56 4.73 -19.90
CA THR A 217 -10.00 4.53 -20.04
C THR A 217 -10.78 4.65 -18.71
N PHE A 218 -11.60 5.71 -18.61
CA PHE A 218 -12.44 6.05 -17.45
C PHE A 218 -13.92 5.99 -17.83
#